data_AF-A0A424SJ85-F1
#
_entry.id   AF-A0A424SJ85-F1
#
_cell.length_a   1.000
_cell.length_b   1.000
_cell.length_c   1.000
_cell.angle_alpha   90.00
_cell.angle_beta   90.00
_cell.angle_gamma   90.00
#
_symmetry.space_group_name_H-M   'P 1'
#
loop_
_entity.id
_entity.type
_entity.pdbx_description
1 polymer ?
#
loop_
_entity_poly.entity_id
_entity_poly.type
_entity_poly.pdbx_seq_one_letter_code
_entity_poly.pdbx_strand_id
1 'polypeptide(L)'
;MNFKSKPTLIFIFTIAFIASCEDSNSKLESEVIGIWHMPQSLNRVMSGMDQSDIGGQSLNASNYSTIITTNTDQKMIDRMSAGVGSISITGMINEELKFLDGEFDSESRSSYVNVTNYDWSSFFENESTILDLDSPIIILSMSNFSYSEFEMFEEDYLIIYSGDSSYIEITDEIDYQYDGRTLKMPKQSFLSSDSTIYVEGELSYSTIDIKANTPTSIFSFDEEMSSDYGAWSIHIKEDGQWIEVYNWSEVYEFSEEELEEYYSDSTFADWRIEDDQIVVTYKYDEGYVSENDGSFGFGQGAWIYEVRYSYQLSDGKLILTNEVDVCGEWEGTECKNWIEVELGLEEGSLEEIKMVWNLEFTKDASPASRKHIYNLNPILQKFLPFKNF
;
A
#
# COMPACT_ATOMS: atom_id res chain seq x y z
N MET A 1 35.94 87.49 -30.26
CA MET A 1 36.08 86.70 -29.01
C MET A 1 35.78 85.25 -29.35
N ASN A 2 36.79 84.39 -29.17
CA ASN A 2 36.69 82.94 -29.19
C ASN A 2 35.68 82.47 -28.13
N PHE A 3 34.93 81.38 -28.39
CA PHE A 3 35.21 80.12 -27.70
C PHE A 3 34.62 78.93 -28.49
N LYS A 4 35.49 77.94 -28.70
CA LYS A 4 35.22 76.59 -29.21
C LYS A 4 34.40 75.80 -28.19
N SER A 5 33.53 74.92 -28.64
CA SER A 5 33.56 73.52 -28.18
C SER A 5 32.99 72.60 -29.26
N LYS A 6 33.67 71.47 -29.42
CA LYS A 6 33.32 70.33 -30.29
C LYS A 6 32.64 69.24 -29.41
N PRO A 7 32.13 68.15 -30.01
CA PRO A 7 30.86 67.51 -29.67
C PRO A 7 30.96 66.49 -28.52
N THR A 8 29.82 66.09 -27.97
CA THR A 8 29.72 64.86 -27.17
C THR A 8 28.52 64.06 -27.67
N LEU A 9 28.83 63.12 -28.57
CA LEU A 9 27.98 62.02 -28.95
C LEU A 9 27.86 61.13 -27.70
N ILE A 10 26.73 61.21 -26.98
CA ILE A 10 26.45 60.31 -25.87
C ILE A 10 26.02 58.98 -26.50
N PHE A 11 26.98 58.07 -26.63
CA PHE A 11 26.75 56.65 -26.85
C PHE A 11 26.11 56.10 -25.58
N ILE A 12 24.78 55.93 -25.57
CA ILE A 12 24.12 55.13 -24.56
C ILE A 12 24.39 53.68 -24.94
N PHE A 13 25.40 53.09 -24.31
CA PHE A 13 25.58 51.64 -24.27
C PHE A 13 24.44 51.08 -23.42
N THR A 14 23.32 50.74 -24.05
CA THR A 14 22.34 49.83 -23.44
C THR A 14 22.99 48.44 -23.45
N ILE A 15 23.72 48.12 -22.38
CA ILE A 15 24.08 46.75 -22.07
C ILE A 15 22.76 46.08 -21.70
N ALA A 16 22.10 45.49 -22.69
CA ALA A 16 21.14 44.44 -22.45
C ALA A 16 21.91 43.31 -21.78
N PHE A 17 21.83 43.23 -20.45
CA PHE A 17 21.96 41.97 -19.75
C PHE A 17 20.83 41.09 -20.29
N ILE A 18 21.12 40.35 -21.34
CA ILE A 18 20.43 39.09 -21.60
C ILE A 18 20.89 38.22 -20.44
N ALA A 19 20.18 38.32 -19.31
CA ALA A 19 20.21 37.25 -18.33
C ALA A 19 19.83 36.00 -19.10
N SER A 20 20.78 35.09 -19.18
CA SER A 20 20.61 33.75 -19.73
C SER A 20 19.43 33.09 -19.02
N CYS A 21 18.25 33.17 -19.63
CA CYS A 21 17.16 32.21 -19.44
C CYS A 21 17.37 31.00 -20.36
N GLU A 22 18.63 30.63 -20.68
CA GLU A 22 18.94 29.25 -21.06
C GLU A 22 18.72 28.38 -19.82
N ASP A 23 17.45 27.99 -19.71
CA ASP A 23 16.89 26.77 -19.17
C ASP A 23 17.45 26.28 -17.83
N SER A 24 16.97 26.91 -16.75
CA SER A 24 16.92 26.25 -15.44
C SER A 24 16.34 24.84 -15.55
N ASN A 25 15.35 24.65 -16.43
CA ASN A 25 14.70 23.35 -16.65
C ASN A 25 15.62 22.34 -17.34
N SER A 26 16.43 22.72 -18.34
CA SER A 26 17.34 21.78 -19.02
C SER A 26 18.50 21.35 -18.12
N LYS A 27 19.01 22.28 -17.28
CA LYS A 27 20.00 21.93 -16.27
C LYS A 27 19.42 20.97 -15.24
N LEU A 28 18.18 21.21 -14.83
CA LEU A 28 17.51 20.42 -13.81
C LEU A 28 17.11 19.03 -14.33
N GLU A 29 16.63 18.95 -15.58
CA GLU A 29 16.44 17.69 -16.32
C GLU A 29 17.72 16.85 -16.29
N SER A 30 18.87 17.45 -16.60
CA SER A 30 20.15 16.73 -16.62
C SER A 30 20.59 16.18 -15.25
N GLU A 31 20.09 16.74 -14.14
CA GLU A 31 20.43 16.30 -12.78
C GLU A 31 19.55 15.13 -12.31
N VAL A 32 18.28 15.10 -12.72
CA VAL A 32 17.32 14.01 -12.41
C VAL A 32 17.49 12.78 -13.30
N ILE A 33 18.03 12.94 -14.51
CA ILE A 33 18.30 11.81 -15.41
C ILE A 33 19.26 10.79 -14.78
N GLY A 34 18.90 9.51 -14.86
CA GLY A 34 19.69 8.41 -14.35
C GLY A 34 18.88 7.23 -13.84
N ILE A 35 19.58 6.29 -13.22
CA ILE A 35 19.00 5.17 -12.50
C ILE A 35 19.04 5.51 -11.01
N TRP A 36 17.90 5.37 -10.36
CA TRP A 36 17.71 5.67 -8.95
C TRP A 36 17.09 4.46 -8.25
N HIS A 37 17.70 4.02 -7.15
CA HIS A 37 17.28 2.83 -6.42
C HIS A 37 16.54 3.22 -5.16
N MET A 38 15.40 2.59 -4.90
CA MET A 38 14.60 2.84 -3.70
C MET A 38 15.20 2.05 -2.52
N PRO A 39 15.64 2.70 -1.44
CA PRO A 39 16.13 2.02 -0.25
C PRO A 39 15.04 1.78 0.80
N GLN A 40 13.85 2.38 0.65
CA GLN A 40 12.73 2.30 1.57
C GLN A 40 12.04 0.93 1.51
N SER A 41 11.49 0.47 2.64
CA SER A 41 10.54 -0.65 2.66
C SER A 41 9.25 -0.27 1.96
N LEU A 42 8.41 -1.26 1.64
CA LEU A 42 7.06 -1.02 1.19
C LEU A 42 6.18 -0.59 2.38
N ASN A 43 5.05 0.07 2.10
CA ASN A 43 4.10 0.41 3.15
C ASN A 43 3.42 -0.83 3.73
N ARG A 44 2.74 -0.64 4.87
CA ARG A 44 2.03 -1.72 5.57
C ARG A 44 0.96 -2.39 4.70
N VAL A 45 0.29 -1.67 3.79
CA VAL A 45 -0.74 -2.22 2.87
C VAL A 45 -0.14 -3.23 1.91
N MET A 46 1.06 -2.98 1.43
CA MET A 46 1.78 -3.82 0.48
C MET A 46 2.56 -4.95 1.14
N SER A 47 2.68 -4.92 2.47
CA SER A 47 3.25 -6.01 3.24
C SER A 47 2.22 -7.14 3.29
N GLY A 48 2.49 -8.27 2.62
CA GLY A 48 1.55 -9.39 2.51
C GLY A 48 1.05 -9.66 1.10
N MET A 49 1.47 -8.91 0.08
CA MET A 49 1.05 -9.16 -1.30
C MET A 49 2.04 -10.05 -2.04
N ASP A 50 1.56 -10.87 -2.97
CA ASP A 50 2.43 -11.64 -3.85
C ASP A 50 3.39 -10.73 -4.63
N GLN A 51 4.66 -11.16 -4.76
CA GLN A 51 5.71 -10.38 -5.40
C GLN A 51 5.38 -10.08 -6.88
N SER A 52 4.66 -10.98 -7.55
CA SER A 52 4.17 -10.76 -8.92
C SER A 52 3.11 -9.66 -8.99
N ASP A 53 2.24 -9.56 -7.99
CA ASP A 53 1.19 -8.54 -7.92
C ASP A 53 1.78 -7.17 -7.59
N ILE A 54 2.81 -7.14 -6.74
CA ILE A 54 3.61 -5.93 -6.46
C ILE A 54 4.32 -5.47 -7.73
N GLY A 55 4.95 -6.38 -8.48
CA GLY A 55 5.65 -6.09 -9.72
C GLY A 55 4.73 -5.58 -10.84
N GLY A 56 3.50 -6.10 -10.89
CA GLY A 56 2.49 -5.70 -11.87
C GLY A 56 1.84 -4.34 -11.62
N GLN A 57 2.11 -3.72 -10.47
CA GLN A 57 1.61 -2.39 -10.10
C GLN A 57 2.69 -1.31 -10.29
N SER A 58 2.27 -0.06 -10.53
CA SER A 58 3.20 1.07 -10.45
C SER A 58 3.57 1.35 -8.99
N LEU A 59 4.79 1.84 -8.76
CA LEU A 59 5.23 2.40 -7.47
C LEU A 59 4.22 3.41 -6.90
N ASN A 60 3.56 4.16 -7.76
CA ASN A 60 2.58 5.15 -7.33
C ASN A 60 1.20 4.56 -7.02
N ALA A 61 0.87 3.38 -7.52
CA ALA A 61 -0.44 2.78 -7.30
C ALA A 61 -0.66 2.45 -5.82
N SER A 62 0.41 2.07 -5.13
CA SER A 62 0.24 1.39 -3.85
C SER A 62 1.32 1.66 -2.82
N ASN A 63 2.35 2.47 -3.10
CA ASN A 63 3.40 2.82 -2.14
C ASN A 63 3.25 4.21 -1.48
N TYR A 64 2.07 4.50 -0.93
CA TYR A 64 1.78 5.74 -0.19
C TYR A 64 1.59 5.52 1.32
N SER A 65 1.73 6.58 2.11
CA SER A 65 1.15 6.65 3.45
C SER A 65 -0.21 7.34 3.39
N THR A 66 -1.16 6.92 4.23
CA THR A 66 -2.41 7.66 4.39
C THR A 66 -2.25 8.61 5.57
N ILE A 67 -2.52 9.90 5.38
CA ILE A 67 -2.47 10.91 6.42
C ILE A 67 -3.90 11.31 6.78
N ILE A 68 -4.22 11.23 8.07
CA ILE A 68 -5.53 11.61 8.60
C ILE A 68 -5.40 12.76 9.60
N THR A 69 -6.34 13.71 9.55
CA THR A 69 -6.49 14.79 10.53
C THR A 69 -7.94 14.90 10.98
N THR A 70 -8.16 14.87 12.30
CA THR A 70 -9.48 15.01 12.92
C THR A 70 -9.58 16.30 13.74
N ASN A 71 -10.77 16.83 13.96
CA ASN A 71 -10.97 18.04 14.80
C ASN A 71 -11.04 17.73 16.31
N THR A 72 -11.17 16.47 16.68
CA THR A 72 -11.28 15.93 18.05
C THR A 72 -10.35 14.74 18.22
N ASP A 73 -10.01 14.38 19.47
CA ASP A 73 -9.19 13.19 19.73
C ASP A 73 -10.02 11.95 19.41
N GLN A 74 -9.52 11.09 18.52
CA GLN A 74 -10.22 9.91 18.02
C GLN A 74 -9.43 8.63 18.31
N LYS A 75 -10.15 7.50 18.31
CA LYS A 75 -9.57 6.16 18.34
C LYS A 75 -9.94 5.41 17.08
N MET A 76 -9.09 5.52 16.07
CA MET A 76 -9.30 4.87 14.78
C MET A 76 -9.22 3.35 14.94
N ILE A 77 -10.09 2.61 14.25
CA ILE A 77 -9.98 1.15 14.13
C ILE A 77 -8.72 0.80 13.33
N ASP A 78 -7.89 -0.10 13.84
CA ASP A 78 -6.77 -0.69 13.09
C ASP A 78 -7.14 -2.12 12.68
N ARG A 79 -7.64 -2.26 11.44
CA ARG A 79 -8.07 -3.53 10.85
C ARG A 79 -6.91 -4.45 10.47
N MET A 80 -5.69 -3.91 10.37
CA MET A 80 -4.49 -4.67 9.98
C MET A 80 -3.77 -5.32 11.17
N SER A 81 -4.32 -5.17 12.38
CA SER A 81 -3.72 -5.64 13.63
C SER A 81 -4.66 -6.65 14.28
N ALA A 82 -4.08 -7.65 14.96
CA ALA A 82 -4.84 -8.51 15.85
C ALA A 82 -5.62 -7.69 16.89
N GLY A 83 -6.88 -8.06 17.12
CA GLY A 83 -7.77 -7.40 18.05
C GLY A 83 -7.40 -7.61 19.52
N VAL A 84 -8.13 -6.91 20.38
CA VAL A 84 -8.04 -7.04 21.84
C VAL A 84 -9.08 -8.04 22.32
N GLY A 85 -8.62 -9.15 22.88
CA GLY A 85 -9.48 -10.28 23.27
C GLY A 85 -9.34 -11.45 22.30
N SER A 86 -10.34 -12.34 22.28
CA SER A 86 -10.41 -13.46 21.35
C SER A 86 -11.80 -14.08 21.33
N ILE A 87 -12.14 -14.70 20.19
CA ILE A 87 -13.20 -15.70 20.12
C ILE A 87 -12.55 -17.07 20.25
N SER A 88 -12.96 -17.86 21.23
CA SER A 88 -12.44 -19.20 21.47
C SER A 88 -13.25 -20.24 20.70
N ILE A 89 -12.56 -21.08 19.93
CA ILE A 89 -13.12 -22.30 19.33
C ILE A 89 -12.57 -23.48 20.11
N THR A 90 -13.45 -24.31 20.68
CA THR A 90 -13.04 -25.48 21.48
C THR A 90 -13.81 -26.74 21.10
N GLY A 91 -13.31 -27.91 21.49
CA GLY A 91 -13.94 -29.21 21.21
C GLY A 91 -13.09 -30.04 20.26
N MET A 92 -13.46 -30.07 18.97
CA MET A 92 -12.70 -30.77 17.93
C MET A 92 -11.32 -30.15 17.70
N ILE A 93 -11.24 -28.83 17.75
CA ILE A 93 -10.04 -28.00 17.66
C ILE A 93 -10.03 -27.03 18.84
N ASN A 94 -8.86 -26.53 19.23
CA ASN A 94 -8.72 -25.56 20.32
C ASN A 94 -7.87 -24.38 19.84
N GLU A 95 -8.53 -23.33 19.38
CA GLU A 95 -7.90 -22.18 18.73
C GLU A 95 -8.54 -20.87 19.19
N GLU A 96 -7.82 -19.78 19.01
CA GLU A 96 -8.29 -18.41 19.30
C GLU A 96 -8.35 -17.59 18.01
N LEU A 97 -9.53 -17.08 17.68
CA LEU A 97 -9.71 -16.13 16.59
C LEU A 97 -9.43 -14.72 17.13
N LYS A 98 -8.54 -13.99 16.44
CA LYS A 98 -8.02 -12.68 16.89
C LYS A 98 -8.13 -11.60 15.84
N PHE A 99 -8.31 -11.94 14.57
CA PHE A 99 -8.50 -10.97 13.51
C PHE A 99 -9.99 -10.80 13.27
N LEU A 100 -10.43 -9.55 13.25
CA LEU A 100 -11.82 -9.13 13.15
C LEU A 100 -11.92 -8.23 11.92
N ASP A 101 -12.93 -8.47 11.11
CA ASP A 101 -13.38 -7.53 10.09
C ASP A 101 -14.90 -7.51 10.08
N GLY A 102 -15.51 -6.37 9.77
CA GLY A 102 -16.96 -6.29 9.77
C GLY A 102 -17.54 -4.89 9.75
N GLU A 103 -18.73 -4.82 9.20
CA GLU A 103 -19.53 -3.61 9.02
C GLU A 103 -20.68 -3.58 10.02
N PHE A 104 -21.09 -2.37 10.40
CA PHE A 104 -22.21 -2.14 11.32
C PHE A 104 -23.00 -0.90 10.90
N ASP A 105 -24.26 -1.12 10.54
CA ASP A 105 -25.22 -0.04 10.34
C ASP A 105 -25.89 0.30 11.68
N SER A 106 -25.59 1.50 12.17
CA SER A 106 -26.12 2.00 13.44
C SER A 106 -27.64 2.26 13.43
N GLU A 107 -28.23 2.55 12.27
CA GLU A 107 -29.67 2.84 12.14
C GLU A 107 -30.50 1.56 12.18
N SER A 108 -30.13 0.57 11.36
CA SER A 108 -30.83 -0.71 11.29
C SER A 108 -30.39 -1.71 12.36
N ARG A 109 -29.22 -1.46 12.98
CA ARG A 109 -28.52 -2.42 13.86
C ARG A 109 -28.12 -3.70 13.12
N SER A 110 -28.07 -3.64 11.79
CA SER A 110 -27.55 -4.72 10.96
C SER A 110 -26.02 -4.68 10.92
N SER A 111 -25.43 -5.84 10.71
CA SER A 111 -24.01 -6.07 10.77
C SER A 111 -23.62 -7.33 10.01
N TYR A 112 -22.41 -7.28 9.50
CA TYR A 112 -21.69 -8.40 8.95
C TYR A 112 -20.35 -8.47 9.66
N VAL A 113 -19.96 -9.65 10.13
CA VAL A 113 -18.72 -9.81 10.90
C VAL A 113 -18.03 -11.10 10.51
N ASN A 114 -16.76 -10.98 10.16
CA ASN A 114 -15.82 -12.07 9.97
C ASN A 114 -14.79 -12.07 11.09
N VAL A 115 -14.50 -13.26 11.63
CA VAL A 115 -13.37 -13.46 12.54
C VAL A 115 -12.58 -14.71 12.18
N THR A 116 -11.27 -14.64 12.40
CA THR A 116 -10.33 -15.71 12.05
C THR A 116 -9.12 -15.76 12.99
N ASN A 117 -8.43 -16.89 13.02
CA ASN A 117 -7.13 -17.06 13.68
C ASN A 117 -5.94 -16.74 12.76
N TYR A 118 -6.19 -16.38 11.52
CA TYR A 118 -5.18 -16.10 10.50
C TYR A 118 -5.21 -14.64 10.06
N ASP A 119 -4.06 -14.02 9.77
CA ASP A 119 -4.05 -12.62 9.36
C ASP A 119 -4.66 -12.47 7.95
N TRP A 120 -5.77 -11.74 7.83
CA TRP A 120 -6.45 -11.50 6.55
C TRP A 120 -5.53 -10.85 5.52
N SER A 121 -4.56 -10.03 5.97
CA SER A 121 -3.60 -9.38 5.08
C SER A 121 -2.58 -10.36 4.48
N SER A 122 -2.40 -11.53 5.10
CA SER A 122 -1.56 -12.61 4.59
C SER A 122 -2.33 -13.61 3.72
N PHE A 123 -3.67 -13.50 3.63
CA PHE A 123 -4.49 -14.42 2.82
C PHE A 123 -4.17 -14.33 1.31
N PHE A 124 -3.62 -13.20 0.88
CA PHE A 124 -3.23 -12.93 -0.50
C PHE A 124 -1.79 -13.33 -0.84
N GLU A 125 -1.06 -14.01 0.06
CA GLU A 125 0.34 -14.43 -0.17
C GLU A 125 0.49 -15.78 -0.89
N ASN A 126 -0.57 -16.58 -1.10
CA ASN A 126 -0.63 -17.73 -2.05
C ASN A 126 -1.84 -18.65 -1.75
N GLU A 127 -2.73 -18.89 -2.73
CA GLU A 127 -3.76 -19.95 -2.61
C GLU A 127 -3.15 -21.36 -2.40
N SER A 128 -1.88 -21.58 -2.78
CA SER A 128 -1.18 -22.85 -2.58
C SER A 128 -0.70 -23.11 -1.14
N THR A 129 -0.80 -22.16 -0.21
CA THR A 129 -0.34 -22.31 1.19
C THR A 129 -1.31 -23.08 2.08
N ILE A 130 -2.56 -23.32 1.65
CA ILE A 130 -3.53 -24.14 2.39
C ILE A 130 -3.02 -25.59 2.61
N LEU A 131 -2.06 -26.03 1.78
CA LEU A 131 -1.53 -27.40 1.78
C LEU A 131 -0.41 -27.68 2.79
N ASP A 132 0.14 -26.67 3.46
CA ASP A 132 1.26 -26.80 4.41
C ASP A 132 1.02 -26.02 5.72
N LEU A 133 -0.22 -26.03 6.20
CA LEU A 133 -0.59 -25.36 7.45
C LEU A 133 -0.18 -26.17 8.69
N ASP A 134 0.67 -25.58 9.53
CA ASP A 134 1.01 -26.12 10.87
C ASP A 134 -0.18 -26.05 11.87
N SER A 135 -1.16 -25.19 11.61
CA SER A 135 -2.40 -25.02 12.40
C SER A 135 -3.59 -24.74 11.47
N PRO A 136 -4.81 -25.23 11.77
CA PRO A 136 -5.96 -25.01 10.91
C PRO A 136 -6.32 -23.53 10.75
N ILE A 137 -6.72 -23.11 9.56
CA ILE A 137 -7.33 -21.78 9.33
C ILE A 137 -8.81 -21.88 9.64
N ILE A 138 -9.32 -20.99 10.47
CA ILE A 138 -10.71 -20.97 10.88
C ILE A 138 -11.33 -19.64 10.50
N ILE A 139 -12.40 -19.69 9.70
CA ILE A 139 -13.18 -18.52 9.32
C ILE A 139 -14.57 -18.67 9.92
N LEU A 140 -15.00 -17.66 10.67
CA LEU A 140 -16.34 -17.56 11.22
C LEU A 140 -16.99 -16.29 10.67
N SER A 141 -18.04 -16.45 9.88
CA SER A 141 -18.81 -15.37 9.29
C SER A 141 -20.20 -15.33 9.90
N MET A 142 -20.66 -14.12 10.21
CA MET A 142 -21.93 -13.87 10.89
C MET A 142 -22.61 -12.66 10.26
N SER A 143 -23.89 -12.78 9.93
CA SER A 143 -24.66 -11.72 9.28
C SER A 143 -26.09 -11.66 9.80
N ASN A 144 -26.56 -10.46 10.11
CA ASN A 144 -27.97 -10.20 10.42
C ASN A 144 -28.56 -9.15 9.47
N PHE A 145 -27.93 -8.94 8.31
CA PHE A 145 -28.52 -8.19 7.21
C PHE A 145 -29.75 -8.94 6.68
N SER A 146 -30.85 -8.20 6.52
CA SER A 146 -32.10 -8.76 5.99
C SER A 146 -32.34 -8.42 4.51
N TYR A 147 -31.40 -7.70 3.89
CA TYR A 147 -31.45 -7.22 2.51
C TYR A 147 -30.02 -6.97 1.99
N SER A 148 -29.57 -7.70 0.99
CA SER A 148 -28.52 -7.22 0.09
C SER A 148 -28.76 -7.74 -1.34
N GLU A 149 -28.36 -6.99 -2.35
CA GLU A 149 -28.27 -7.47 -3.74
C GLU A 149 -27.00 -8.34 -3.98
N PHE A 150 -26.28 -8.68 -2.90
CA PHE A 150 -24.99 -9.36 -2.89
C PHE A 150 -25.09 -10.67 -2.08
N GLU A 151 -25.60 -11.73 -2.72
CA GLU A 151 -25.87 -13.06 -2.12
C GLU A 151 -24.68 -13.74 -1.41
N MET A 152 -23.45 -13.22 -1.49
CA MET A 152 -22.25 -13.87 -0.97
C MET A 152 -21.90 -13.56 0.50
N PHE A 153 -22.65 -12.68 1.17
CA PHE A 153 -22.36 -12.22 2.55
C PHE A 153 -23.53 -12.44 3.54
N GLU A 154 -24.48 -13.32 3.19
CA GLU A 154 -25.76 -13.46 3.90
C GLU A 154 -25.85 -14.68 4.83
N GLU A 155 -24.84 -15.55 4.84
CA GLU A 155 -24.93 -16.81 5.58
C GLU A 155 -23.99 -16.84 6.78
N ASP A 156 -24.58 -17.21 7.92
CA ASP A 156 -23.84 -17.58 9.10
C ASP A 156 -23.10 -18.90 8.83
N TYR A 157 -21.77 -18.88 8.87
CA TYR A 157 -20.98 -20.07 8.68
C TYR A 157 -19.70 -20.11 9.51
N LEU A 158 -19.27 -21.34 9.81
CA LEU A 158 -17.96 -21.67 10.35
C LEU A 158 -17.27 -22.61 9.37
N ILE A 159 -16.15 -22.17 8.80
CA ILE A 159 -15.27 -22.99 7.97
C ILE A 159 -13.96 -23.23 8.72
N ILE A 160 -13.51 -24.49 8.72
CA ILE A 160 -12.23 -24.91 9.28
C ILE A 160 -11.45 -25.62 8.17
N TYR A 161 -10.39 -24.99 7.66
CA TYR A 161 -9.46 -25.58 6.71
C TYR A 161 -8.33 -26.30 7.47
N SER A 162 -8.13 -27.58 7.14
CA SER A 162 -7.03 -28.38 7.65
C SER A 162 -5.90 -28.43 6.62
N GLY A 163 -4.65 -28.58 7.08
CA GLY A 163 -3.47 -28.63 6.21
C GLY A 163 -3.44 -29.78 5.19
N ASP A 164 -4.36 -30.74 5.28
CA ASP A 164 -4.51 -31.85 4.31
C ASP A 164 -5.55 -31.55 3.21
N SER A 165 -5.88 -30.27 2.99
CA SER A 165 -6.95 -29.79 2.09
C SER A 165 -8.36 -30.20 2.48
N SER A 166 -8.57 -30.90 3.61
CA SER A 166 -9.91 -31.15 4.11
C SER A 166 -10.48 -29.90 4.76
N TYR A 167 -11.80 -29.72 4.67
CA TYR A 167 -12.49 -28.65 5.37
C TYR A 167 -13.77 -29.16 6.03
N ILE A 168 -14.13 -28.48 7.11
CA ILE A 168 -15.44 -28.61 7.77
C ILE A 168 -16.16 -27.30 7.55
N GLU A 169 -17.37 -27.37 7.03
CA GLU A 169 -18.26 -26.22 6.88
C GLU A 169 -19.53 -26.49 7.68
N ILE A 170 -19.90 -25.52 8.51
CA ILE A 170 -21.12 -25.53 9.30
C ILE A 170 -21.89 -24.27 8.95
N THR A 171 -23.05 -24.45 8.36
CA THR A 171 -24.03 -23.38 8.11
C THR A 171 -25.17 -23.56 9.11
N ASP A 172 -25.19 -22.74 10.16
CA ASP A 172 -26.20 -22.76 11.23
C ASP A 172 -26.34 -21.34 11.78
N GLU A 173 -27.47 -21.04 12.41
CA GLU A 173 -27.69 -19.71 13.02
C GLU A 173 -26.65 -19.47 14.13
N ILE A 174 -25.94 -18.35 14.06
CA ILE A 174 -24.91 -17.98 15.04
C ILE A 174 -25.44 -16.82 15.90
N ASP A 175 -25.57 -17.05 17.20
CA ASP A 175 -25.93 -15.98 18.13
C ASP A 175 -24.72 -15.04 18.33
N TYR A 176 -24.85 -13.74 18.02
CA TYR A 176 -23.80 -12.75 18.28
C TYR A 176 -24.36 -11.35 18.59
N GLN A 177 -23.50 -10.50 19.13
CA GLN A 177 -23.73 -9.05 19.26
C GLN A 177 -22.50 -8.31 18.75
N TYR A 178 -22.72 -7.35 17.85
CA TYR A 178 -21.69 -6.46 17.35
C TYR A 178 -22.18 -5.01 17.40
N ASP A 179 -21.29 -4.10 17.75
CA ASP A 179 -21.58 -2.66 17.88
C ASP A 179 -20.73 -1.79 16.93
N GLY A 180 -20.10 -2.41 15.93
CA GLY A 180 -19.14 -1.76 15.03
C GLY A 180 -17.70 -1.75 15.56
N ARG A 181 -17.46 -2.17 16.80
CA ARG A 181 -16.11 -2.21 17.39
C ARG A 181 -15.79 -3.50 18.13
N THR A 182 -16.77 -4.05 18.84
CA THR A 182 -16.63 -5.19 19.72
C THR A 182 -17.65 -6.25 19.35
N LEU A 183 -17.15 -7.42 18.99
CA LEU A 183 -17.91 -8.65 18.83
C LEU A 183 -18.02 -9.37 20.17
N LYS A 184 -19.23 -9.80 20.51
CA LYS A 184 -19.53 -10.65 21.67
C LYS A 184 -20.28 -11.88 21.24
N MET A 185 -19.75 -13.03 21.61
CA MET A 185 -20.34 -14.33 21.31
C MET A 185 -20.70 -15.05 22.60
N PRO A 186 -21.99 -15.29 22.89
CA PRO A 186 -22.37 -16.19 23.97
C PRO A 186 -21.89 -17.60 23.66
N LYS A 187 -21.72 -18.39 24.72
CA LYS A 187 -21.37 -19.80 24.58
C LYS A 187 -22.47 -20.56 23.83
N GLN A 188 -22.12 -21.05 22.65
CA GLN A 188 -22.96 -21.87 21.81
C GLN A 188 -22.19 -23.07 21.26
N SER A 189 -22.91 -24.02 20.67
CA SER A 189 -22.32 -25.27 20.20
C SER A 189 -22.89 -25.70 18.87
N PHE A 190 -22.01 -26.13 17.97
CA PHE A 190 -22.34 -26.62 16.65
C PHE A 190 -22.01 -28.10 16.54
N LEU A 191 -22.86 -28.84 15.83
CA LEU A 191 -22.69 -30.27 15.58
C LEU A 191 -21.99 -30.48 14.24
N SER A 192 -20.78 -31.03 14.28
CA SER A 192 -20.13 -31.63 13.11
C SER A 192 -20.44 -33.14 13.06
N SER A 193 -20.15 -33.81 11.95
CA SER A 193 -20.42 -35.24 11.74
C SER A 193 -19.89 -36.12 12.87
N ASP A 194 -18.73 -35.76 13.45
CA ASP A 194 -17.99 -36.60 14.39
C ASP A 194 -17.67 -35.91 15.72
N SER A 195 -18.04 -34.65 15.92
CA SER A 195 -17.70 -33.87 17.12
C SER A 195 -18.61 -32.67 17.35
N THR A 196 -18.55 -32.11 18.56
CA THR A 196 -19.20 -30.84 18.91
C THR A 196 -18.14 -29.75 18.99
N ILE A 197 -18.39 -28.63 18.32
CA ILE A 197 -17.56 -27.43 18.38
C ILE A 197 -18.27 -26.42 19.27
N TYR A 198 -17.53 -25.75 20.15
CA TYR A 198 -18.05 -24.69 21.00
C TYR A 198 -17.38 -23.37 20.64
N VAL A 199 -18.19 -22.32 20.57
CA VAL A 199 -17.75 -20.95 20.23
C VAL A 199 -18.21 -20.02 21.33
N GLU A 200 -17.28 -19.22 21.88
CA GLU A 200 -17.58 -18.17 22.86
C GLU A 200 -16.46 -17.14 22.91
N GLY A 201 -16.77 -15.90 23.27
CA GLY A 201 -15.72 -14.92 23.54
C GLY A 201 -16.14 -13.46 23.35
N GLU A 202 -15.16 -12.59 23.49
CA GLU A 202 -15.28 -11.16 23.23
C GLU A 202 -13.99 -10.70 22.53
N LEU A 203 -14.17 -10.07 21.37
CA LEU A 203 -13.08 -9.57 20.53
C LEU A 203 -13.40 -8.15 20.10
N SER A 204 -12.50 -7.22 20.34
CA SER A 204 -12.61 -5.84 19.86
C SER A 204 -11.52 -5.51 18.88
N TYR A 205 -11.76 -4.60 17.95
CA TYR A 205 -10.68 -4.04 17.16
C TYR A 205 -9.58 -3.44 18.04
N SER A 206 -8.33 -3.59 17.58
CA SER A 206 -7.26 -2.74 18.05
C SER A 206 -7.47 -1.30 17.54
N THR A 207 -6.82 -0.32 18.17
CA THR A 207 -7.04 1.09 17.82
C THR A 207 -5.75 1.88 17.74
N ILE A 208 -5.71 2.84 16.82
CA ILE A 208 -4.68 3.87 16.72
C ILE A 208 -5.24 5.18 17.29
N ASP A 209 -4.52 5.77 18.24
CA ASP A 209 -4.90 7.07 18.82
C ASP A 209 -4.57 8.20 17.83
N ILE A 210 -5.59 8.96 17.41
CA ILE A 210 -5.46 10.13 16.54
C ILE A 210 -5.70 11.39 17.36
N LYS A 211 -4.69 12.27 17.44
CA LYS A 211 -4.80 13.52 18.19
C LYS A 211 -5.49 14.59 17.36
N ALA A 212 -6.37 15.36 17.99
CA ALA A 212 -7.06 16.47 17.37
C ALA A 212 -6.07 17.44 16.70
N ASN A 213 -6.42 17.88 15.50
CA ASN A 213 -5.71 18.87 14.67
C ASN A 213 -4.24 18.53 14.41
N THR A 214 -3.90 17.23 14.45
CA THR A 214 -2.55 16.73 14.22
C THR A 214 -2.57 15.73 13.07
N PRO A 215 -1.91 16.03 11.93
CA PRO A 215 -1.73 15.07 10.87
C PRO A 215 -1.05 13.81 11.40
N THR A 216 -1.73 12.68 11.24
CA THR A 216 -1.26 11.38 11.73
C THR A 216 -1.14 10.43 10.55
N SER A 217 0.02 9.81 10.40
CA SER A 217 0.23 8.78 9.38
C SER A 217 -0.36 7.46 9.84
N ILE A 218 -1.24 6.91 9.03
CA ILE A 218 -1.86 5.59 9.19
C ILE A 218 -1.50 4.74 7.98
N PHE A 219 -1.34 3.43 8.18
CA PHE A 219 -0.91 2.50 7.14
C PHE A 219 0.42 2.91 6.46
N SER A 220 1.36 3.42 7.27
CA SER A 220 2.65 3.91 6.79
C SER A 220 3.63 2.79 6.46
N PHE A 221 4.81 3.17 5.97
CA PHE A 221 6.00 2.33 5.96
C PHE A 221 6.26 1.74 7.35
N ASP A 222 6.36 0.42 7.42
CA ASP A 222 6.82 -0.27 8.62
C ASP A 222 8.32 -0.57 8.45
N GLU A 223 9.11 -0.29 9.49
CA GLU A 223 10.54 -0.63 9.52
C GLU A 223 10.75 -2.13 9.82
N GLU A 224 9.75 -2.81 10.38
CA GLU A 224 9.85 -4.20 10.84
C GLU A 224 9.28 -5.26 9.88
N MET A 225 8.65 -4.88 8.76
CA MET A 225 8.12 -5.87 7.79
C MET A 225 8.82 -5.82 6.44
N SER A 226 9.01 -7.02 5.88
CA SER A 226 9.65 -7.33 4.60
C SER A 226 11.19 -7.24 4.58
N SER A 227 11.87 -8.28 5.09
CA SER A 227 13.25 -8.55 4.66
C SER A 227 13.33 -9.16 3.24
N ASP A 228 12.19 -9.58 2.68
CA ASP A 228 12.14 -10.57 1.61
C ASP A 228 11.39 -10.10 0.34
N TYR A 229 11.05 -8.81 0.25
CA TYR A 229 10.44 -8.27 -0.95
C TYR A 229 11.50 -7.59 -1.84
N GLY A 230 11.33 -7.73 -3.15
CA GLY A 230 12.26 -7.28 -4.17
C GLY A 230 12.70 -5.81 -4.11
N ALA A 231 13.62 -5.43 -4.99
CA ALA A 231 14.18 -4.08 -5.06
C ALA A 231 13.56 -3.25 -6.19
N TRP A 232 13.06 -2.08 -5.83
CA TRP A 232 12.57 -1.07 -6.77
C TRP A 232 13.67 -0.13 -7.26
N SER A 233 13.55 0.27 -8.52
CA SER A 233 14.33 1.36 -9.10
C SER A 233 13.52 2.12 -10.15
N ILE A 234 13.88 3.38 -10.38
CA ILE A 234 13.34 4.21 -11.45
C ILE A 234 14.45 4.62 -12.41
N HIS A 235 14.16 4.53 -13.70
CA HIS A 235 15.03 4.98 -14.78
C HIS A 235 14.40 6.21 -15.44
N ILE A 236 15.03 7.36 -15.25
CA ILE A 236 14.61 8.64 -15.83
C ILE A 236 15.51 8.91 -17.04
N LYS A 237 14.95 8.85 -18.25
CA LYS A 237 15.73 8.95 -19.51
C LYS A 237 15.57 10.29 -20.21
N GLU A 238 16.63 10.69 -20.92
CA GLU A 238 16.68 11.93 -21.74
C GLU A 238 15.61 12.01 -22.84
N ASP A 239 15.13 10.87 -23.33
CA ASP A 239 14.11 10.81 -24.39
C ASP A 239 12.67 10.98 -23.87
N GLY A 240 12.51 11.34 -22.59
CA GLY A 240 11.21 11.53 -21.94
C GLY A 240 10.60 10.23 -21.41
N GLN A 241 11.33 9.11 -21.43
CA GLN A 241 10.85 7.85 -20.90
C GLN A 241 11.14 7.69 -19.40
N TRP A 242 10.10 7.32 -18.64
CA TRP A 242 10.15 6.91 -17.25
C TRP A 242 9.93 5.40 -17.18
N ILE A 243 10.78 4.68 -16.44
CA ILE A 243 10.64 3.24 -16.25
C ILE A 243 10.76 2.92 -14.77
N GLU A 244 9.77 2.27 -14.22
CA GLU A 244 9.81 1.68 -12.89
C GLU A 244 10.18 0.21 -13.07
N VAL A 245 11.15 -0.27 -12.31
CA VAL A 245 11.64 -1.64 -12.39
C VAL A 245 11.59 -2.25 -11.01
N TYR A 246 10.85 -3.35 -10.88
CA TYR A 246 10.83 -4.21 -9.70
C TYR A 246 11.61 -5.47 -9.99
N ASN A 247 12.52 -5.87 -9.09
CA ASN A 247 13.25 -7.13 -9.21
C ASN A 247 13.13 -7.92 -7.92
N TRP A 248 12.72 -9.18 -7.99
CA TRP A 248 12.66 -10.07 -6.83
C TRP A 248 13.31 -11.41 -7.15
N SER A 249 13.60 -12.19 -6.10
CA SER A 249 14.02 -13.57 -6.25
C SER A 249 13.16 -14.50 -5.41
N GLU A 250 12.96 -15.71 -5.91
CA GLU A 250 12.26 -16.77 -5.20
C GLU A 250 13.26 -17.91 -4.98
N VAL A 251 13.34 -18.37 -3.73
CA VAL A 251 14.18 -19.53 -3.37
C VAL A 251 13.27 -20.74 -3.26
N TYR A 252 13.47 -21.70 -4.15
CA TYR A 252 12.80 -22.99 -4.09
C TYR A 252 13.68 -23.98 -3.32
N GLU A 253 13.17 -24.46 -2.19
CA GLU A 253 13.77 -25.59 -1.47
C GLU A 253 13.27 -26.91 -2.06
N PHE A 254 13.96 -27.41 -3.07
CA PHE A 254 13.80 -28.82 -3.47
C PHE A 254 14.83 -29.66 -2.72
N SER A 255 14.42 -30.79 -2.17
CA SER A 255 15.23 -31.64 -1.28
C SER A 255 16.66 -31.83 -1.81
N GLU A 256 17.60 -31.16 -1.14
CA GLU A 256 19.07 -31.11 -1.31
C GLU A 256 19.70 -29.97 -2.15
N GLU A 257 18.94 -29.14 -2.89
CA GLU A 257 19.47 -27.95 -3.58
C GLU A 257 18.51 -26.75 -3.49
N GLU A 258 19.00 -25.63 -2.93
CA GLU A 258 18.33 -24.33 -3.03
C GLU A 258 18.52 -23.79 -4.46
N LEU A 259 17.42 -23.63 -5.19
CA LEU A 259 17.40 -22.97 -6.50
C LEU A 259 16.80 -21.57 -6.31
N GLU A 260 17.60 -20.54 -6.57
CA GLU A 260 17.14 -19.16 -6.60
C GLU A 260 16.85 -18.74 -8.05
N GLU A 261 15.59 -18.40 -8.34
CA GLU A 261 15.18 -17.79 -9.60
C GLU A 261 15.02 -16.27 -9.43
N TYR A 262 15.37 -15.51 -10.47
CA TYR A 262 15.34 -14.04 -10.45
C TYR A 262 14.34 -13.54 -11.48
N TYR A 263 13.48 -12.63 -11.05
CA TYR A 263 12.41 -12.06 -11.84
C TYR A 263 12.53 -10.54 -11.89
N SER A 264 11.92 -9.96 -12.93
CA SER A 264 11.92 -8.52 -13.16
C SER A 264 10.63 -8.14 -13.87
N ASP A 265 9.95 -7.13 -13.36
CA ASP A 265 8.83 -6.48 -14.02
C ASP A 265 9.11 -4.99 -14.23
N SER A 266 8.43 -4.37 -15.19
CA SER A 266 8.65 -2.97 -15.53
C SER A 266 7.39 -2.25 -15.98
N THR A 267 7.12 -1.12 -15.33
CA THR A 267 6.07 -0.17 -15.74
C THR A 267 6.70 0.99 -16.52
N PHE A 268 6.09 1.32 -17.66
CA PHE A 268 6.56 2.40 -18.54
C PHE A 268 5.63 3.61 -18.48
N ALA A 269 6.21 4.80 -18.42
CA ALA A 269 5.50 6.07 -18.45
C ALA A 269 6.30 7.12 -19.24
N ASP A 270 5.63 8.23 -19.56
CA ASP A 270 6.31 9.42 -20.07
C ASP A 270 6.59 10.38 -18.90
N TRP A 271 7.70 11.12 -18.94
CA TRP A 271 7.97 12.18 -17.97
C TRP A 271 8.38 13.48 -18.63
N ARG A 272 8.18 14.58 -17.90
CA ARG A 272 8.61 15.93 -18.27
C ARG A 272 8.78 16.79 -17.02
N ILE A 273 9.47 17.91 -17.17
CA ILE A 273 9.47 18.97 -16.16
C ILE A 273 8.45 20.03 -16.56
N GLU A 274 7.50 20.28 -15.67
CA GLU A 274 6.62 21.44 -15.74
C GLU A 274 6.87 22.30 -14.50
N ASP A 275 7.20 23.57 -14.72
CA ASP A 275 7.61 24.50 -13.67
C ASP A 275 8.76 23.94 -12.81
N ASP A 276 8.50 23.61 -11.55
CA ASP A 276 9.42 23.02 -10.57
C ASP A 276 9.00 21.60 -10.15
N GLN A 277 8.21 20.90 -10.98
CA GLN A 277 7.70 19.56 -10.72
C GLN A 277 8.13 18.56 -11.79
N ILE A 278 8.33 17.30 -11.37
CA ILE A 278 8.43 16.16 -12.29
C ILE A 278 7.01 15.66 -12.52
N VAL A 279 6.55 15.70 -13.76
CA VAL A 279 5.23 15.19 -14.15
C VAL A 279 5.44 13.85 -14.84
N VAL A 280 4.88 12.78 -14.26
CA VAL A 280 4.92 11.43 -14.81
C VAL A 280 3.52 11.07 -15.31
N THR A 281 3.43 10.56 -16.54
CA THR A 281 2.19 10.26 -17.23
C THR A 281 2.13 8.78 -17.55
N TYR A 282 1.35 8.03 -16.76
CA TYR A 282 1.15 6.60 -16.94
C TYR A 282 0.05 6.34 -17.96
N LYS A 283 0.26 5.34 -18.81
CA LYS A 283 -0.70 4.85 -19.81
C LYS A 283 -0.93 3.38 -19.52
N TYR A 284 -2.04 3.06 -18.90
CA TYR A 284 -2.43 1.68 -18.64
C TYR A 284 -3.32 1.17 -19.77
N ASP A 285 -2.98 0.01 -20.32
CA ASP A 285 -3.84 -0.78 -21.19
C ASP A 285 -4.61 -1.76 -20.28
N GLU A 286 -5.82 -1.40 -19.83
CA GLU A 286 -6.78 -2.26 -19.09
C GLU A 286 -6.21 -2.84 -17.79
N GLY A 287 -6.21 -2.04 -16.71
CA GLY A 287 -5.94 -2.51 -15.33
C GLY A 287 -7.07 -2.10 -14.38
N TYR A 288 -7.65 -3.09 -13.68
CA TYR A 288 -8.62 -2.92 -12.60
C TYR A 288 -7.81 -2.98 -11.29
N VAL A 289 -7.73 -1.89 -10.52
CA VAL A 289 -7.36 -2.00 -9.09
C VAL A 289 -8.67 -2.39 -8.40
N SER A 290 -8.68 -3.54 -7.73
CA SER A 290 -9.90 -4.08 -7.12
C SER A 290 -10.34 -3.17 -5.97
N GLU A 291 -11.65 -2.92 -5.84
CA GLU A 291 -12.24 -2.16 -4.73
C GLU A 291 -12.13 -2.89 -3.37
N ASN A 292 -11.64 -4.13 -3.36
CA ASN A 292 -11.72 -5.04 -2.20
C ASN A 292 -10.49 -5.03 -1.29
N ASP A 293 -9.44 -4.28 -1.60
CA ASP A 293 -8.12 -4.43 -0.94
C ASP A 293 -7.94 -3.55 0.31
N GLY A 294 -9.03 -3.30 1.06
CA GLY A 294 -9.00 -2.69 2.41
C GLY A 294 -8.27 -1.35 2.53
N SER A 295 -7.95 -0.73 1.41
CA SER A 295 -7.13 0.46 1.29
C SER A 295 -7.87 1.46 0.42
N PHE A 296 -7.77 2.74 0.76
CA PHE A 296 -8.44 3.81 0.04
C PHE A 296 -7.89 4.03 -1.39
N GLY A 297 -7.16 3.07 -1.96
CA GLY A 297 -6.38 3.18 -3.19
C GLY A 297 -7.17 3.77 -4.34
N PHE A 298 -6.48 4.53 -5.20
CA PHE A 298 -7.03 5.07 -6.43
C PHE A 298 -7.40 3.95 -7.42
N GLY A 299 -8.53 3.31 -7.19
CA GLY A 299 -9.31 2.60 -8.20
C GLY A 299 -10.48 3.49 -8.58
N GLN A 300 -10.45 4.06 -9.80
CA GLN A 300 -11.57 4.22 -10.74
C GLN A 300 -11.46 5.45 -11.66
N GLY A 301 -11.47 5.20 -12.97
CA GLY A 301 -11.92 6.18 -13.98
C GLY A 301 -10.85 6.84 -14.85
N ALA A 302 -10.49 6.18 -15.96
CA ALA A 302 -9.91 6.68 -17.22
C ALA A 302 -8.38 6.99 -17.39
N TRP A 303 -7.67 5.97 -17.90
CA TRP A 303 -6.75 5.89 -19.08
C TRP A 303 -5.49 6.77 -19.25
N ILE A 304 -5.31 7.88 -18.54
CA ILE A 304 -4.03 8.59 -18.46
C ILE A 304 -3.93 9.18 -17.05
N TYR A 305 -3.00 8.68 -16.24
CA TYR A 305 -2.79 9.20 -14.89
C TYR A 305 -1.55 10.09 -14.87
N GLU A 306 -1.75 11.39 -14.61
CA GLU A 306 -0.66 12.35 -14.41
C GLU A 306 -0.37 12.50 -12.93
N VAL A 307 0.90 12.30 -12.58
CA VAL A 307 1.41 12.39 -11.22
C VAL A 307 2.38 13.54 -11.17
N ARG A 308 2.17 14.44 -10.22
CA ARG A 308 2.98 15.64 -10.07
C ARG A 308 3.81 15.53 -8.81
N TYR A 309 5.09 15.24 -8.98
CA TYR A 309 6.04 15.18 -7.87
C TYR A 309 6.71 16.53 -7.67
N SER A 310 6.59 17.04 -6.45
CA SER A 310 7.64 17.93 -5.93
C SER A 310 8.88 17.08 -5.71
N TYR A 311 10.08 17.61 -5.97
CA TYR A 311 11.30 16.83 -5.78
C TYR A 311 12.38 17.62 -5.07
N GLN A 312 13.26 16.87 -4.38
CA GLN A 312 14.47 17.40 -3.77
C GLN A 312 15.67 16.58 -4.22
N LEU A 313 16.72 17.27 -4.66
CA LEU A 313 17.99 16.69 -5.04
C LEU A 313 19.08 17.14 -4.07
N SER A 314 19.72 16.19 -3.40
CA SER A 314 20.87 16.47 -2.52
C SER A 314 21.77 15.27 -2.42
N ASP A 315 23.08 15.46 -2.62
CA ASP A 315 24.14 14.46 -2.36
C ASP A 315 23.85 13.04 -2.93
N GLY A 316 23.40 12.96 -4.19
CA GLY A 316 23.10 11.67 -4.84
C GLY A 316 21.82 10.99 -4.35
N LYS A 317 20.96 11.74 -3.65
CA LYS A 317 19.60 11.36 -3.28
C LYS A 317 18.56 12.17 -4.06
N LEU A 318 17.49 11.49 -4.44
CA LEU A 318 16.29 12.05 -5.04
C LEU A 318 15.12 11.73 -4.12
N ILE A 319 14.40 12.74 -3.65
CA ILE A 319 13.17 12.57 -2.91
C ILE A 319 12.04 13.07 -3.80
N LEU A 320 11.02 12.25 -4.01
CA LEU A 320 9.81 12.60 -4.75
C LEU A 320 8.63 12.63 -3.78
N THR A 321 7.91 13.74 -3.77
CA THR A 321 6.75 13.94 -2.91
C THR A 321 5.52 14.25 -3.74
N ASN A 322 4.46 13.47 -3.53
CA ASN A 322 3.14 13.73 -4.09
C ASN A 322 2.10 13.61 -2.97
N GLU A 323 1.08 14.47 -3.00
CA GLU A 323 -0.04 14.43 -2.07
C GLU A 323 -1.33 14.49 -2.89
N VAL A 324 -2.28 13.63 -2.56
CA VAL A 324 -3.61 13.63 -3.17
C VAL A 324 -4.67 13.57 -2.08
N ASP A 325 -5.66 14.45 -2.17
CA ASP A 325 -6.86 14.40 -1.34
C ASP A 325 -7.69 13.17 -1.75
N VAL A 326 -7.97 12.28 -0.80
CA VAL A 326 -8.72 11.04 -1.07
C VAL A 326 -10.15 11.36 -1.53
N CYS A 327 -10.76 12.41 -0.99
CA CYS A 327 -12.09 12.84 -1.42
C CYS A 327 -12.06 13.73 -2.67
N GLY A 328 -10.87 14.19 -3.11
CA GLY A 328 -10.68 14.96 -4.35
C GLY A 328 -11.71 16.07 -4.58
N GLU A 329 -12.20 16.18 -5.81
CA GLU A 329 -13.33 17.06 -6.20
C GLU A 329 -14.71 16.39 -5.98
N TRP A 330 -14.79 15.19 -5.40
CA TRP A 330 -16.03 14.68 -4.81
C TRP A 330 -16.33 15.50 -3.55
N GLU A 331 -16.63 16.78 -3.78
CA GLU A 331 -16.96 17.79 -2.78
C GLU A 331 -18.30 17.41 -2.14
N GLY A 332 -18.23 16.66 -1.04
CA GLY A 332 -19.39 16.37 -0.21
C GLY A 332 -18.99 15.82 1.16
N THR A 333 -19.80 16.13 2.16
CA THR A 333 -19.76 15.44 3.47
C THR A 333 -19.88 13.93 3.33
N GLU A 334 -20.46 13.43 2.24
CA GLU A 334 -20.68 11.99 2.01
C GLU A 334 -19.39 11.16 1.97
N CYS A 335 -18.35 11.61 1.27
CA CYS A 335 -17.06 10.89 1.22
C CYS A 335 -16.43 10.80 2.62
N LYS A 336 -16.35 11.93 3.33
CA LYS A 336 -15.77 11.97 4.68
C LYS A 336 -16.60 11.16 5.68
N ASN A 337 -17.93 11.25 5.61
CA ASN A 337 -18.82 10.48 6.47
C ASN A 337 -18.65 8.97 6.25
N TRP A 338 -18.50 8.52 4.99
CA TRP A 338 -18.24 7.12 4.70
C TRP A 338 -16.90 6.67 5.28
N ILE A 339 -15.83 7.45 5.09
CA ILE A 339 -14.50 7.17 5.65
C ILE A 339 -14.53 7.15 7.19
N GLU A 340 -15.28 8.05 7.82
CA GLU A 340 -15.48 8.07 9.26
C GLU A 340 -16.11 6.76 9.74
N VAL A 341 -17.15 6.27 9.05
CA VAL A 341 -17.78 4.98 9.37
C VAL A 341 -16.77 3.83 9.23
N GLU A 342 -16.05 3.76 8.10
CA GLU A 342 -15.07 2.69 7.84
C GLU A 342 -13.94 2.62 8.88
N LEU A 343 -13.47 3.79 9.32
CA LEU A 343 -12.39 3.94 10.29
C LEU A 343 -12.89 3.97 11.75
N GLY A 344 -14.21 3.89 11.96
CA GLY A 344 -14.87 3.97 13.25
C GLY A 344 -14.78 5.34 13.94
N LEU A 345 -14.52 6.41 13.21
CA LEU A 345 -14.41 7.77 13.75
C LEU A 345 -15.79 8.33 14.11
N GLU A 346 -15.82 9.32 14.99
CA GLU A 346 -17.05 10.06 15.27
C GLU A 346 -17.51 10.86 14.03
N GLU A 347 -18.83 10.90 13.79
CA GLU A 347 -19.42 11.63 12.65
C GLU A 347 -19.05 13.12 12.68
N GLY A 348 -18.55 13.63 11.55
CA GLY A 348 -18.09 15.00 11.38
C GLY A 348 -16.77 15.33 12.08
N SER A 349 -16.01 14.32 12.52
CA SER A 349 -14.69 14.51 13.12
C SER A 349 -13.55 14.63 12.11
N LEU A 350 -13.71 14.12 10.90
CA LEU A 350 -12.69 14.06 9.86
C LEU A 350 -12.56 15.40 9.13
N GLU A 351 -11.43 16.07 9.34
CA GLU A 351 -11.11 17.33 8.67
C GLU A 351 -10.41 17.09 7.33
N GLU A 352 -9.48 16.15 7.29
CA GLU A 352 -8.64 15.89 6.13
C GLU A 352 -8.20 14.43 6.09
N ILE A 353 -8.23 13.83 4.90
CA ILE A 353 -7.60 12.55 4.60
C ILE A 353 -6.89 12.64 3.24
N LYS A 354 -5.62 12.25 3.22
CA LYS A 354 -4.76 12.35 2.04
C LYS A 354 -3.94 11.09 1.86
N MET A 355 -3.62 10.77 0.63
CA MET A 355 -2.50 9.90 0.30
C MET A 355 -1.25 10.74 0.09
N VAL A 356 -0.15 10.30 0.67
CA VAL A 356 1.13 10.98 0.58
C VAL A 356 2.19 9.97 0.16
N TRP A 357 2.76 10.17 -1.01
CA TRP A 357 3.96 9.50 -1.47
C TRP A 357 5.16 10.32 -1.05
N ASN A 358 6.10 9.69 -0.36
CA ASN A 358 7.40 10.28 -0.04
C ASN A 358 8.48 9.28 -0.42
N LEU A 359 8.74 9.17 -1.72
CA LEU A 359 9.60 8.16 -2.31
C LEU A 359 11.05 8.66 -2.28
N GLU A 360 11.89 7.97 -1.53
CA GLU A 360 13.32 8.25 -1.48
C GLU A 360 14.08 7.32 -2.41
N PHE A 361 15.04 7.88 -3.14
CA PHE A 361 15.93 7.13 -4.00
C PHE A 361 17.39 7.56 -3.87
N THR A 362 18.29 6.64 -4.17
CA THR A 362 19.74 6.88 -4.21
C THR A 362 20.36 6.42 -5.53
N LYS A 363 21.41 7.10 -6.01
CA LYS A 363 22.17 6.61 -7.17
C LYS A 363 22.96 5.33 -6.90
N ASP A 364 23.33 5.12 -5.63
CA ASP A 364 23.93 3.87 -5.18
C ASP A 364 22.82 2.88 -4.84
N ALA A 365 22.83 1.68 -5.43
CA ALA A 365 22.00 0.59 -4.93
C ALA A 365 22.33 0.38 -3.43
N SER A 366 21.37 0.44 -2.50
CA SER A 366 21.64 0.20 -1.08
C SER A 366 21.95 -1.29 -0.81
N PRO A 367 22.61 -1.68 0.30
CA PRO A 367 22.76 -3.08 0.68
C PRO A 367 21.45 -3.85 0.88
N ALA A 368 20.30 -3.19 1.10
CA ALA A 368 18.98 -3.87 1.08
C ALA A 368 18.64 -4.30 -0.35
N SER A 369 18.85 -3.41 -1.34
CA SER A 369 18.80 -3.77 -2.77
C SER A 369 19.96 -4.66 -3.25
N ARG A 370 21.06 -4.77 -2.50
CA ARG A 370 22.22 -5.65 -2.83
C ARG A 370 22.28 -6.94 -2.02
N LYS A 371 21.52 -7.11 -0.93
CA LYS A 371 21.58 -8.33 -0.11
C LYS A 371 21.18 -9.56 -0.94
N HIS A 372 20.31 -9.35 -1.92
CA HIS A 372 19.89 -10.32 -2.94
C HIS A 372 20.70 -10.25 -4.24
N ILE A 373 21.74 -9.40 -4.33
CA ILE A 373 22.70 -9.39 -5.46
C ILE A 373 24.00 -10.12 -5.08
N TYR A 374 24.22 -10.39 -3.78
CA TYR A 374 25.43 -11.05 -3.30
C TYR A 374 25.27 -12.56 -3.16
N ASN A 375 25.18 -13.25 -4.30
CA ASN A 375 25.89 -14.51 -4.53
C ASN A 375 26.06 -14.77 -6.04
N LEU A 376 26.70 -13.83 -6.76
CA LEU A 376 27.17 -14.11 -8.12
C LEU A 376 28.18 -15.26 -8.12
N ASN A 377 27.77 -16.37 -8.73
CA ASN A 377 28.57 -17.56 -9.00
C ASN A 377 29.94 -17.17 -9.62
N PRO A 378 31.09 -17.68 -9.12
CA PRO A 378 32.43 -17.33 -9.59
C PRO A 378 32.71 -17.66 -11.07
N ILE A 379 31.78 -18.31 -11.77
CA ILE A 379 31.86 -18.58 -13.21
C ILE A 379 31.47 -17.35 -14.05
N LEU A 380 30.63 -16.44 -13.56
CA LEU A 380 30.19 -15.25 -14.30
C LEU A 380 31.19 -14.07 -14.27
N GLN A 381 32.18 -14.09 -13.38
CA GLN A 381 33.31 -13.14 -13.44
C GLN A 381 34.20 -13.31 -14.69
N LYS A 382 34.06 -14.40 -15.45
CA LYS A 382 34.86 -14.63 -16.67
C LYS A 382 34.31 -13.99 -17.94
N PHE A 383 33.16 -13.31 -17.89
CA PHE A 383 32.52 -12.71 -19.08
C PHE A 383 32.22 -11.21 -18.97
N LEU A 384 33.04 -10.45 -18.26
CA LEU A 384 33.10 -8.99 -18.42
C LEU A 384 34.31 -8.59 -19.27
N PRO A 385 34.13 -8.19 -20.54
CA PRO A 385 35.20 -7.63 -21.33
C PRO A 385 34.99 -6.13 -21.48
N PHE A 386 35.37 -5.31 -20.49
CA PHE A 386 35.76 -3.93 -20.79
C PHE A 386 36.93 -3.48 -19.92
N LYS A 387 38.13 -3.60 -20.52
CA LYS A 387 39.21 -2.64 -20.30
C LYS A 387 38.87 -1.38 -21.09
N ASN A 388 39.01 -0.22 -20.46
CA ASN A 388 39.86 0.84 -21.01
C ASN A 388 40.32 1.78 -19.86
N PHE A 389 41.64 1.74 -19.69
CA PHE A 389 42.54 2.49 -18.78
C PHE A 389 42.39 2.33 -17.28
#